data_AF-A0A7X7LMB6-F1
#
_entry.id   AF-A0A7X7LMB6-F1
#
_cell.length_a   1.000
_cell.length_b   1.000
_cell.length_c   1.000
_cell.angle_alpha   90.00
_cell.angle_beta   90.00
_cell.angle_gamma   90.00
#
_symmetry.space_group_name_H-M   'P 1'
#
loop_
_entity.id
_entity.type
_entity.pdbx_description
1 polymer ?
#
loop_
_entity_poly.entity_id
_entity_poly.type
_entity_poly.pdbx_seq_one_letter_code
_entity_poly.pdbx_strand_id
1 'polypeptide(L)'
;MQIKPFTLEFLTSETHLLLPNVTSIILAQNLYDVLFQYVISPEKEEQLKAFIDLLETHIKSKSRAPFSLPLSELAFLDEGLQELRLLNWMEVPVALFRLSLPEDASEDDHENIREFLKQLFTFKNKADSNDIYIYPQGLTAY
;
A
#
# COMPACT_ATOMS: atom_id res chain seq x y z
N MET A 1 -23.43 -16.16 -3.64
CA MET A 1 -21.98 -16.43 -3.74
C MET A 1 -21.63 -17.37 -2.61
N GLN A 2 -21.20 -18.59 -2.90
CA GLN A 2 -20.79 -19.53 -1.86
C GLN A 2 -19.31 -19.28 -1.57
N ILE A 3 -18.98 -18.87 -0.34
CA ILE A 3 -17.60 -18.63 0.07
C ILE A 3 -17.02 -19.94 0.59
N LYS A 4 -15.96 -20.45 -0.05
CA LYS A 4 -15.24 -21.63 0.43
C LYS A 4 -14.57 -21.33 1.78
N PRO A 5 -14.32 -22.34 2.63
CA PRO A 5 -13.50 -22.15 3.81
C PRO A 5 -12.13 -21.59 3.44
N PHE A 6 -11.63 -20.63 4.22
CA PHE A 6 -10.32 -20.02 4.04
C PHE A 6 -9.69 -19.73 5.40
N THR A 7 -8.37 -19.55 5.41
CA THR A 7 -7.61 -19.13 6.58
C THR A 7 -6.92 -17.81 6.30
N LEU A 8 -6.97 -16.90 7.29
CA LEU A 8 -6.11 -15.72 7.34
C LEU A 8 -5.07 -15.95 8.43
N GLU A 9 -3.83 -16.17 8.04
CA GLU A 9 -2.71 -16.31 8.96
C GLU A 9 -2.06 -14.95 9.18
N PHE A 10 -2.00 -14.50 10.43
CA PHE A 10 -1.26 -13.28 10.77
C PHE A 10 0.24 -13.55 10.67
N LEU A 11 0.93 -12.80 9.82
CA LEU A 11 2.37 -12.92 9.64
C LEU A 11 3.13 -11.93 10.54
N THR A 12 2.80 -10.64 10.42
CA THR A 12 3.51 -9.57 11.15
C THR A 12 2.71 -8.26 11.09
N SER A 13 3.18 -7.24 11.81
CA SER A 13 2.75 -5.86 11.65
C SER A 13 3.92 -5.02 11.17
N GLU A 14 3.70 -4.23 10.13
CA GLU A 14 4.71 -3.33 9.54
C GLU A 14 4.24 -1.88 9.68
N THR A 15 5.19 -0.96 9.85
CA THR A 15 4.86 0.47 9.82
C THR A 15 4.88 0.94 8.39
N HIS A 16 3.73 1.41 7.91
CA HIS A 16 3.60 1.99 6.58
C HIS A 16 3.51 3.49 6.67
N LEU A 17 4.03 4.17 5.65
CA LEU A 17 3.77 5.58 5.42
C LEU A 17 2.56 5.69 4.47
N LEU A 18 1.50 6.34 4.94
CA LEU A 18 0.21 6.42 4.28
C LEU A 18 -0.04 7.83 3.73
N LEU A 19 -0.46 7.90 2.48
CA LEU A 19 -0.83 9.15 1.81
C LEU A 19 -2.12 9.72 2.43
N PRO A 20 -2.17 11.01 2.77
CA PRO A 20 -3.38 11.63 3.27
C PRO A 20 -4.51 11.64 2.23
N ASN A 21 -5.77 11.53 2.68
CA ASN A 21 -6.95 11.40 1.81
C ASN A 21 -7.24 12.64 0.92
N VAL A 22 -6.48 13.73 1.03
CA VAL A 22 -6.80 15.06 0.47
C VAL A 22 -5.85 15.48 -0.67
N THR A 23 -5.23 14.54 -1.38
CA THR A 23 -4.15 14.90 -2.32
C THR A 23 -4.45 14.63 -3.79
N SER A 24 -4.16 15.63 -4.64
CA SER A 24 -4.37 15.65 -6.09
C SER A 24 -3.11 15.20 -6.85
N ILE A 25 -3.23 14.94 -8.17
CA ILE A 25 -2.12 14.57 -9.08
C ILE A 25 -0.98 15.61 -9.07
N ILE A 26 -1.29 16.89 -8.84
CA ILE A 26 -0.30 17.97 -8.71
C ILE A 26 0.70 17.68 -7.59
N LEU A 27 0.32 16.87 -6.59
CA LEU A 27 1.19 16.43 -5.52
C LEU A 27 2.34 15.55 -6.03
N ALA A 28 2.11 14.63 -6.98
CA ALA A 28 3.14 13.66 -7.38
C ALA A 28 4.34 14.34 -8.08
N GLN A 29 4.07 15.30 -8.97
CA GLN A 29 5.12 16.08 -9.64
C GLN A 29 5.90 16.94 -8.66
N ASN A 30 5.20 17.67 -7.78
CA ASN A 30 5.85 18.46 -6.73
C ASN A 30 6.65 17.57 -5.75
N LEU A 31 6.16 16.36 -5.47
CA LEU A 31 6.82 15.41 -4.58
C LEU A 31 8.11 14.88 -5.20
N TYR A 32 8.13 14.60 -6.51
CA TYR A 32 9.36 14.21 -7.20
C TYR A 32 10.42 15.30 -7.05
N ASP A 33 10.09 16.55 -7.35
CA ASP A 33 11.04 17.66 -7.27
C ASP A 33 11.58 17.86 -5.85
N VAL A 34 10.70 17.76 -4.85
CA VAL A 34 11.09 17.86 -3.43
C VAL A 34 11.95 16.67 -3.00
N LEU A 35 11.65 15.44 -3.43
CA LEU A 35 12.39 14.26 -2.99
C LEU A 35 13.70 14.06 -3.75
N PHE A 36 13.79 14.54 -4.99
CA PHE A 36 14.97 14.39 -5.85
C PHE A 36 16.23 14.98 -5.21
N GLN A 37 16.12 16.04 -4.41
CA GLN A 37 17.27 16.64 -3.72
C GLN A 37 17.92 15.71 -2.68
N TYR A 38 17.22 14.67 -2.20
CA TYR A 38 17.74 13.68 -1.24
C TYR A 38 18.27 12.42 -1.91
N VAL A 39 18.11 12.31 -3.22
CA VAL A 39 18.56 11.19 -4.04
C VAL A 39 19.93 11.52 -4.60
N ILE A 40 20.96 10.87 -4.06
CA ILE A 40 22.37 11.16 -4.38
C ILE A 40 23.03 10.12 -5.31
N SER A 41 22.30 9.07 -5.70
CA SER A 41 22.82 8.02 -6.58
C SER A 41 21.81 7.65 -7.68
N PRO A 42 22.27 7.15 -8.84
CA PRO A 42 21.37 6.71 -9.92
C PRO A 42 20.39 5.62 -9.50
N GLU A 43 20.82 4.69 -8.65
CA GLU A 43 19.96 3.62 -8.11
C GLU A 43 18.80 4.17 -7.28
N LYS A 44 19.08 5.15 -6.41
CA LYS A 44 18.04 5.81 -5.62
C LYS A 44 17.10 6.65 -6.49
N GLU A 45 17.58 7.15 -7.62
CA GLU A 45 16.75 7.87 -8.60
C GLU A 45 15.77 6.94 -9.30
N GLU A 46 16.21 5.74 -9.67
CA GLU A 46 15.32 4.70 -10.20
C GLU A 46 14.26 4.29 -9.16
N GLN A 47 14.65 4.16 -7.89
CA GLN A 47 13.71 3.89 -6.79
C GLN A 47 12.71 5.03 -6.60
N LEU A 48 13.15 6.29 -6.68
CA LEU A 48 12.27 7.46 -6.60
C LEU A 48 11.28 7.48 -7.78
N LYS A 49 11.74 7.22 -9.00
CA LYS A 49 10.89 7.14 -10.18
C LYS A 49 9.82 6.05 -10.01
N ALA A 50 10.22 4.86 -9.58
CA ALA A 50 9.29 3.77 -9.32
C ALA A 50 8.26 4.12 -8.23
N PHE A 51 8.69 4.79 -7.15
CA PHE A 51 7.80 5.28 -6.10
C PHE A 51 6.75 6.28 -6.64
N ILE A 52 7.19 7.25 -7.44
CA ILE A 52 6.28 8.26 -8.03
C ILE A 52 5.32 7.61 -9.03
N ASP A 53 5.78 6.66 -9.85
CA ASP A 53 4.93 5.92 -10.78
C ASP A 53 3.84 5.12 -10.06
N LEU A 54 4.18 4.49 -8.92
CA LEU A 54 3.22 3.79 -8.07
C LEU A 54 2.18 4.76 -7.49
N LEU A 55 2.61 5.93 -7.02
CA LEU A 55 1.74 6.97 -6.49
C LEU A 55 0.79 7.51 -7.56
N GLU A 56 1.30 7.83 -8.76
CA GLU A 56 0.48 8.29 -9.87
C GLU A 56 -0.55 7.24 -10.30
N THR A 57 -0.12 5.98 -10.41
CA THR A 57 -0.99 4.86 -10.76
C THR A 57 -2.11 4.73 -9.74
N HIS A 58 -1.79 4.85 -8.44
CA HIS A 58 -2.79 4.82 -7.40
C HIS A 58 -3.81 5.97 -7.53
N ILE A 59 -3.35 7.21 -7.70
CA ILE A 59 -4.23 8.38 -7.84
C ILE A 59 -5.15 8.22 -9.05
N LYS A 60 -4.65 7.67 -10.16
CA LYS A 60 -5.44 7.39 -11.39
C LYS A 60 -6.45 6.25 -11.18
N SER A 61 -6.12 5.25 -10.37
CA SER A 61 -6.92 4.02 -10.18
C SER A 61 -8.21 4.19 -9.38
N LYS A 62 -8.36 5.27 -8.60
CA LYS A 62 -9.47 5.45 -7.64
C LYS A 62 -9.67 4.23 -6.71
N SER A 63 -8.57 3.63 -6.27
CA SER A 63 -8.56 2.51 -5.32
C SER A 63 -9.36 2.83 -4.05
N ARG A 64 -10.07 1.84 -3.49
CA ARG A 64 -10.75 1.94 -2.18
C ARG A 64 -9.79 1.88 -1.00
N ALA A 65 -8.69 1.14 -1.15
CA ALA A 65 -7.64 1.06 -0.14
C ALA A 65 -6.73 2.29 -0.27
N PRO A 66 -6.15 2.81 0.83
CA PRO A 66 -5.26 3.96 0.78
C PRO A 66 -3.94 3.63 0.08
N PHE A 67 -3.27 4.64 -0.45
CA PHE A 67 -1.88 4.49 -0.85
C PHE A 67 -1.01 4.39 0.40
N SER A 68 -0.25 3.32 0.50
CA SER A 68 0.77 3.17 1.53
C SER A 68 1.88 2.24 1.06
N LEU A 69 3.06 2.41 1.66
CA LEU A 69 4.22 1.54 1.50
C LEU A 69 4.91 1.32 2.85
N PRO A 70 5.50 0.13 3.09
CA PRO A 70 6.33 -0.10 4.26
C PRO A 70 7.49 0.89 4.35
N LEU A 71 7.83 1.34 5.56
CA LEU A 71 8.99 2.23 5.76
C LEU A 71 10.31 1.61 5.26
N SER A 72 10.44 0.28 5.29
CA SER A 72 11.59 -0.43 4.74
C SER A 72 11.76 -0.22 3.24
N GLU A 73 10.65 -0.12 2.48
CA GLU A 73 10.68 0.16 1.04
C GLU A 73 10.99 1.64 0.75
N LEU A 74 10.74 2.52 1.70
CA LEU A 74 11.01 3.97 1.59
C LEU A 74 12.34 4.39 2.23
N ALA A 75 13.11 3.44 2.78
CA ALA A 75 14.36 3.73 3.49
C ALA A 75 15.38 4.45 2.60
N PHE A 76 15.32 4.28 1.28
CA PHE A 76 16.21 4.94 0.33
C PHE A 76 16.10 6.48 0.32
N LEU A 77 14.96 7.02 0.78
CA LEU A 77 14.70 8.45 0.84
C LEU A 77 15.48 9.15 1.96
N ASP A 78 16.02 8.41 2.94
CA ASP A 78 16.78 8.94 4.08
C ASP A 78 16.09 10.18 4.71
N GLU A 79 16.68 11.38 4.57
CA GLU A 79 16.15 12.64 5.07
C GLU A 79 14.84 13.05 4.38
N GLY A 80 14.62 12.62 3.14
CA GLY A 80 13.37 12.85 2.41
C GLY A 80 12.13 12.23 3.07
N LEU A 81 12.30 11.23 3.97
CA LEU A 81 11.21 10.75 4.81
C LEU A 81 10.64 11.84 5.72
N GLN A 82 11.48 12.78 6.17
CA GLN A 82 11.02 13.91 6.99
C GLN A 82 10.14 14.86 6.18
N GLU A 83 10.48 15.09 4.91
CA GLU A 83 9.64 15.90 4.02
C GLU A 83 8.25 15.27 3.84
N LEU A 84 8.18 13.95 3.69
CA LEU A 84 6.89 13.26 3.63
C LEU A 84 6.05 13.46 4.89
N ARG A 85 6.68 13.40 6.07
CA ARG A 85 6.00 13.70 7.35
C ARG A 85 5.52 15.15 7.43
N LEU A 86 6.30 16.11 6.95
CA LEU A 86 5.91 17.52 6.86
C LEU A 86 4.74 17.74 5.91
N LEU A 87 4.62 16.91 4.87
CA LEU A 87 3.49 16.85 3.94
C LEU A 87 2.27 16.08 4.48
N ASN A 88 2.22 15.83 5.79
CA ASN A 88 1.14 15.11 6.49
C ASN A 88 0.96 13.65 6.06
N TRP A 89 2.02 12.99 5.58
CA TRP A 89 1.97 11.54 5.47
C TRP A 89 1.99 10.90 6.86
N MET A 90 1.12 9.93 7.07
CA MET A 90 0.91 9.33 8.39
C MET A 90 1.62 7.98 8.50
N GLU A 91 2.33 7.76 9.60
CA GLU A 91 2.82 6.42 9.94
C GLU A 91 1.69 5.63 10.59
N VAL A 92 1.36 4.48 9.99
CA VAL A 92 0.28 3.62 10.46
C VAL A 92 0.77 2.18 10.60
N PRO A 93 0.38 1.47 11.67
CA PRO A 93 0.63 0.04 11.77
C PRO A 93 -0.32 -0.69 10.80
N VAL A 94 0.26 -1.48 9.90
CA VAL A 94 -0.47 -2.30 8.91
C VAL A 94 -0.21 -3.75 9.22
N ALA A 95 -1.27 -4.54 9.33
CA ALA A 95 -1.16 -5.97 9.58
C ALA A 95 -1.00 -6.73 8.26
N LEU A 96 0.03 -7.57 8.18
CA LEU A 96 0.26 -8.45 7.04
C LEU A 96 -0.32 -9.83 7.34
N PHE A 97 -1.23 -10.28 6.49
CA PHE A 97 -1.84 -11.61 6.58
C PHE A 97 -1.57 -12.41 5.33
N ARG A 98 -1.47 -13.73 5.46
CA ARG A 98 -1.49 -14.67 4.34
C ARG A 98 -2.89 -15.25 4.17
N LEU A 99 -3.42 -15.17 2.96
CA LEU A 99 -4.66 -15.85 2.59
C LEU A 99 -4.35 -17.25 2.07
N SER A 100 -4.85 -18.27 2.79
CA SER A 100 -4.71 -19.67 2.40
C SER A 100 -6.08 -20.29 2.15
N LEU A 101 -6.21 -20.94 0.99
CA LEU A 101 -7.38 -21.70 0.59
C LEU A 101 -7.02 -23.20 0.50
N PRO A 102 -8.02 -24.09 0.50
CA PRO A 102 -7.83 -25.50 0.16
C PRO A 102 -7.14 -25.70 -1.20
N GLU A 103 -6.39 -26.79 -1.37
CA GLU A 103 -5.62 -27.07 -2.60
C GLU A 103 -6.50 -27.20 -3.86
N ASP A 104 -7.79 -27.54 -3.70
CA ASP A 104 -8.77 -27.64 -4.79
C ASP A 104 -9.45 -26.29 -5.12
N ALA A 105 -8.98 -25.18 -4.54
CA ALA A 105 -9.50 -23.86 -4.84
C ALA A 105 -9.05 -23.39 -6.23
N SER A 106 -9.98 -22.83 -6.98
CA SER A 106 -9.69 -22.17 -8.25
C SER A 106 -9.29 -20.70 -8.04
N GLU A 107 -8.75 -20.07 -9.07
CA GLU A 107 -8.52 -18.61 -9.06
C GLU A 107 -9.81 -17.82 -8.83
N ASP A 108 -10.95 -18.29 -9.36
CA ASP A 108 -12.26 -17.69 -9.09
C ASP A 108 -12.59 -17.74 -7.59
N ASP A 109 -12.23 -18.82 -6.88
CA ASP A 109 -12.43 -18.90 -5.42
C ASP A 109 -11.59 -17.84 -4.68
N HIS A 110 -10.35 -17.60 -5.13
CA HIS A 110 -9.48 -16.55 -4.58
C HIS A 110 -10.06 -15.16 -4.81
N GLU A 111 -10.56 -14.86 -6.01
CA GLU A 111 -11.21 -13.59 -6.31
C GLU A 111 -12.48 -13.42 -5.48
N ASN A 112 -13.31 -14.46 -5.38
CA ASN A 112 -14.55 -14.45 -4.61
C ASN A 112 -14.32 -14.16 -3.13
N ILE A 113 -13.27 -14.75 -2.52
CA ILE A 113 -12.89 -14.48 -1.14
C ILE A 113 -12.34 -13.06 -0.98
N ARG A 114 -11.54 -12.57 -1.94
CA ARG A 114 -11.05 -11.17 -1.90
C ARG A 114 -12.20 -10.17 -1.98
N GLU A 115 -13.20 -10.40 -2.83
CA GLU A 115 -14.41 -9.58 -2.90
C GLU A 115 -15.23 -9.63 -1.61
N PHE A 116 -15.32 -10.81 -0.98
CA PHE A 116 -15.94 -10.94 0.33
C PHE A 116 -15.18 -10.16 1.42
N LEU A 117 -13.84 -10.30 1.48
CA LEU A 117 -12.99 -9.60 2.44
C LEU A 117 -13.07 -8.08 2.28
N LYS A 118 -13.31 -7.56 1.07
CA LYS A 118 -13.45 -6.12 0.80
C LYS A 118 -14.69 -5.53 1.48
N GLN A 119 -15.65 -6.36 1.86
CA GLN A 119 -16.84 -5.95 2.60
C GLN A 119 -16.58 -5.86 4.11
N LEU A 120 -15.52 -6.51 4.60
CA LEU A 120 -15.20 -6.61 6.02
C LEU A 120 -14.02 -5.72 6.42
N PHE A 121 -13.04 -5.57 5.53
CA PHE A 121 -11.78 -4.91 5.79
C PHE A 121 -11.40 -3.94 4.68
N THR A 122 -10.71 -2.87 5.05
CA THR A 122 -9.90 -2.09 4.11
C THR A 122 -8.57 -2.82 3.95
N PHE A 123 -8.30 -3.38 2.78
CA PHE A 123 -7.05 -4.09 2.52
C PHE A 123 -6.50 -3.88 1.10
N LYS A 124 -5.20 -4.12 0.93
CA LYS A 124 -4.48 -4.11 -0.35
C LYS A 124 -3.77 -5.45 -0.54
N ASN A 125 -3.84 -6.04 -1.73
CA ASN A 125 -3.04 -7.23 -2.04
C ASN A 125 -1.56 -6.83 -2.17
N LYS A 126 -0.67 -7.62 -1.59
CA LYS A 126 0.76 -7.53 -1.87
C LYS A 126 1.01 -8.16 -3.24
N ALA A 127 1.75 -7.48 -4.10
CA ALA A 127 2.03 -7.95 -5.46
C ALA A 127 2.66 -9.35 -5.44
N ASP A 128 2.32 -10.17 -6.44
CA ASP A 128 2.91 -11.49 -6.69
C ASP A 128 2.87 -12.46 -5.49
N SER A 129 1.90 -12.29 -4.59
CA SER A 129 1.71 -13.15 -3.42
C SER A 129 0.23 -13.29 -3.03
N ASN A 130 -0.04 -14.24 -2.14
CA ASN A 130 -1.34 -14.38 -1.47
C ASN A 130 -1.39 -13.59 -0.16
N ASP A 131 -0.47 -12.64 0.03
CA ASP A 131 -0.40 -11.84 1.23
C ASP A 131 -1.22 -10.55 1.04
N ILE A 132 -1.89 -10.13 2.10
CA ILE A 132 -2.75 -8.95 2.11
C ILE A 132 -2.35 -8.03 3.27
N TYR A 133 -2.27 -6.74 2.96
CA TYR A 133 -2.10 -5.67 3.93
C TYR A 133 -3.48 -5.22 4.41
N ILE A 134 -3.80 -5.43 5.69
CA ILE A 134 -5.04 -4.99 6.31
C ILE A 134 -4.77 -3.71 7.10
N TYR A 135 -5.57 -2.68 6.82
CA TYR A 135 -5.43 -1.36 7.42
C TYR A 135 -6.32 -1.20 8.66
N PRO A 136 -5.87 -0.46 9.69
CA PRO A 136 -6.71 -0.07 10.83
C PRO A 136 -8.01 0.61 10.40
N GLN A 137 -9.09 0.32 11.13
CA GLN A 137 -10.38 0.97 10.89
C GLN A 137 -10.30 2.47 11.17
N GLY A 138 -11.03 3.27 10.38
CA GLY A 138 -11.13 4.73 10.56
C GLY A 138 -10.04 5.55 9.86
N LEU A 139 -9.04 4.92 9.22
CA LEU A 139 -8.02 5.64 8.43
C LEU A 139 -8.56 6.20 7.10
N THR A 140 -9.51 5.49 6.50
CA THR A 140 -10.16 5.84 5.23
C THR A 140 -11.65 6.03 5.46
N ALA A 141 -12.03 7.10 6.17
CA ALA A 141 -13.41 7.56 6.14
C ALA A 141 -13.64 8.21 4.76
N TYR A 142 -14.32 7.47 3.86
CA TYR A 142 -14.92 8.00 2.65
C TYR A 142 -16.37 8.41 2.93
#